data_AF-A0A1H7LI15-F1
#
_entry.id   AF-A0A1H7LI15-F1
#
_cell.length_a   1.000
_cell.length_b   1.000
_cell.length_c   1.000
_cell.angle_alpha   90.00
_cell.angle_beta   90.00
_cell.angle_gamma   90.00
#
_symmetry.space_group_name_H-M   'P 1'
#
loop_
_entity.id
_entity.type
_entity.pdbx_description
1 polymer ?
#
loop_
_entity_poly.entity_id
_entity_poly.type
_entity_poly.pdbx_seq_one_letter_code
_entity_poly.pdbx_strand_id
1 'polypeptide(L)'
;MSESLDEIVANFELLDEWDDRYRYLIELGRTLAPLPEEAHNDANKVRGCASQVWLETKSEGGPGAATRLSFRGDSDAHIVRGLVALAIAIHSGHTAQEILATDAFAIYERLGLAAHLTPQRSNGVRAMMERIKNDARAALA
;
A
#
# COMPACT_ATOMS: atom_id res chain seq x y z
N MET A 1 -6.52 -11.79 -8.52
CA MET A 1 -5.29 -11.04 -8.86
C MET A 1 -5.57 -9.59 -8.50
N SER A 2 -4.63 -8.91 -7.85
CA SER A 2 -4.72 -7.47 -7.60
C SER A 2 -4.62 -6.72 -8.92
N GLU A 3 -5.38 -5.63 -9.09
CA GLU A 3 -5.23 -4.70 -10.22
C GLU A 3 -3.82 -4.12 -10.27
N SER A 4 -3.32 -3.85 -11.48
CA SER A 4 -2.01 -3.21 -11.67
C SER A 4 -2.09 -1.71 -11.38
N LEU A 5 -0.95 -1.08 -11.06
CA LEU A 5 -0.91 0.36 -10.80
C LEU A 5 -1.43 1.18 -12.00
N ASP A 6 -1.09 0.80 -13.22
CA ASP A 6 -1.50 1.51 -14.44
C ASP A 6 -3.03 1.45 -14.64
N GLU A 7 -3.65 0.30 -14.39
CA GLU A 7 -5.11 0.15 -14.42
C GLU A 7 -5.78 1.00 -13.34
N ILE A 8 -5.22 1.02 -12.12
CA ILE A 8 -5.75 1.83 -11.03
C ILE A 8 -5.71 3.31 -11.39
N VAL A 9 -4.58 3.79 -11.91
CA VAL A 9 -4.42 5.17 -12.36
C VAL A 9 -5.44 5.51 -13.44
N ALA A 10 -5.55 4.68 -14.47
CA ALA A 10 -6.50 4.90 -15.57
C ALA A 10 -7.94 4.97 -15.06
N ASN A 11 -8.33 4.09 -14.12
CA ASN A 11 -9.65 4.13 -13.52
C ASN A 11 -9.89 5.42 -12.73
N PHE A 12 -8.92 5.88 -11.94
CA PHE A 12 -9.04 7.15 -11.21
C PHE A 12 -9.17 8.37 -12.15
N GLU A 13 -8.51 8.34 -13.32
CA GLU A 13 -8.59 9.41 -14.32
C GLU A 13 -9.97 9.49 -15.00
N LEU A 14 -10.74 8.40 -15.00
CA LEU A 14 -12.12 8.36 -15.50
C LEU A 14 -13.16 8.84 -14.48
N LEU A 15 -12.77 9.03 -13.22
CA LEU A 15 -13.66 9.41 -12.13
C LEU A 15 -13.50 10.90 -11.81
N ASP A 16 -14.50 11.69 -12.17
CA ASP A 16 -14.51 13.14 -11.91
C ASP A 16 -14.88 13.47 -10.45
N GLU A 17 -15.84 12.75 -9.90
CA GLU A 17 -16.40 13.03 -8.57
C GLU A 17 -15.65 12.30 -7.46
N TRP A 18 -15.41 13.00 -6.34
CA TRP A 18 -14.72 12.43 -5.18
C TRP A 18 -15.44 11.20 -4.61
N ASP A 19 -16.77 11.22 -4.57
CA ASP A 19 -17.56 10.10 -4.04
C ASP A 19 -17.33 8.81 -4.83
N ASP A 20 -17.14 8.89 -6.14
CA ASP A 20 -16.87 7.73 -6.98
C ASP A 20 -15.44 7.23 -6.80
N ARG A 21 -14.45 8.14 -6.69
CA ARG A 21 -13.08 7.80 -6.30
C ARG A 21 -13.01 7.10 -4.94
N TYR A 22 -13.81 7.57 -3.99
CA TYR A 22 -13.91 6.97 -2.66
C TYR A 22 -14.49 5.56 -2.71
N ARG A 23 -15.57 5.35 -3.49
CA ARG A 23 -16.16 4.02 -3.71
C ARG A 23 -15.17 3.08 -4.40
N TYR A 24 -14.51 3.55 -5.47
CA TYR A 24 -13.51 2.76 -6.17
C TYR A 24 -12.37 2.32 -5.25
N LEU A 25 -11.88 3.22 -4.38
CA LEU A 25 -10.85 2.87 -3.41
C LEU A 25 -11.33 1.79 -2.42
N ILE A 26 -12.59 1.82 -2.00
CA ILE A 26 -13.17 0.75 -1.16
C ILE A 26 -13.24 -0.58 -1.92
N GLU A 27 -13.67 -0.56 -3.19
CA GLU A 27 -13.71 -1.77 -4.01
C GLU A 27 -12.30 -2.34 -4.23
N LEU A 28 -11.31 -1.50 -4.49
CA LEU A 28 -9.91 -1.89 -4.58
C LEU A 28 -9.43 -2.59 -3.30
N GLY A 29 -9.84 -2.10 -2.13
CA GLY A 29 -9.56 -2.77 -0.86
C GLY A 29 -10.19 -4.17 -0.75
N ARG A 30 -11.34 -4.40 -1.39
CA ARG A 30 -12.03 -5.71 -1.38
C ARG A 30 -11.39 -6.73 -2.31
N THR A 31 -10.67 -6.30 -3.35
CA THR A 31 -9.97 -7.21 -4.27
C THR A 31 -8.69 -7.80 -3.67
N LEU A 32 -8.22 -7.25 -2.54
CA LEU A 32 -7.09 -7.81 -1.80
C LEU A 32 -7.35 -9.25 -1.38
N ALA A 33 -6.35 -10.10 -1.64
CA ALA A 33 -6.32 -11.44 -1.11
C ALA A 33 -6.43 -11.40 0.43
N PRO A 34 -7.25 -12.27 1.05
CA PRO A 34 -7.36 -12.32 2.50
C PRO A 34 -5.99 -12.51 3.15
N LEU A 35 -5.70 -11.70 4.16
CA LEU A 35 -4.51 -11.88 4.98
C LEU A 35 -4.80 -13.02 5.98
N PRO A 36 -3.93 -14.04 6.10
CA PRO A 36 -4.16 -15.15 7.02
C PRO A 36 -4.14 -14.65 8.48
N GLU A 37 -4.85 -15.33 9.38
CA GLU A 37 -4.98 -14.93 10.79
C GLU A 37 -3.61 -14.85 11.48
N GLU A 38 -2.69 -15.76 11.14
CA GLU A 38 -1.34 -15.79 11.71
C GLU A 38 -0.52 -14.56 11.31
N ALA A 39 -0.87 -13.90 10.21
CA ALA A 39 -0.25 -12.66 9.76
C ALA A 39 -0.85 -11.41 10.41
N HIS A 40 -1.95 -11.52 11.17
CA HIS A 40 -2.52 -10.44 12.00
C HIS A 40 -1.79 -10.31 13.35
N ASN A 41 -0.46 -10.23 13.30
CA ASN A 41 0.41 -10.16 14.47
C ASN A 41 1.12 -8.81 14.60
N ASP A 42 1.76 -8.58 15.74
CA ASP A 42 2.47 -7.32 16.02
C ASP A 42 3.68 -7.06 15.12
N ALA A 43 4.29 -8.10 14.54
CA ALA A 43 5.41 -7.96 13.60
C ALA A 43 4.93 -7.36 12.27
N ASN A 44 3.74 -7.74 11.79
CA ASN A 44 3.16 -7.21 10.56
C ASN A 44 2.42 -5.88 10.77
N LYS A 45 2.18 -5.46 12.02
CA LYS A 45 1.39 -4.27 12.33
C LYS A 45 2.08 -2.97 11.88
N VAL A 46 1.37 -2.12 11.17
CA VAL A 46 1.84 -0.76 10.81
C VAL A 46 1.45 0.20 11.94
N ARG A 47 2.46 0.80 12.58
CA ARG A 47 2.26 1.77 13.66
C ARG A 47 2.07 3.17 13.08
N GLY A 48 1.20 3.98 13.72
CA GLY A 48 0.92 5.36 13.27
C GLY A 48 -0.35 5.52 12.43
N CYS A 49 -1.03 4.42 12.11
CA CYS A 49 -2.39 4.46 11.57
C CYS A 49 -3.42 4.58 12.71
N ALA A 50 -4.52 5.27 12.44
CA ALA A 50 -5.66 5.34 13.37
C ALA A 50 -6.42 4.01 13.45
N SER A 51 -6.60 3.40 12.29
CA SER A 51 -7.13 2.07 12.09
C SER A 51 -6.01 1.04 12.26
N GLN A 52 -6.39 -0.21 12.52
CA GLN A 52 -5.44 -1.30 12.51
C GLN A 52 -5.07 -1.62 11.07
N VAL A 53 -3.77 -1.74 10.81
CA VAL A 53 -3.21 -2.09 9.50
C VAL A 53 -2.15 -3.14 9.72
N TRP A 54 -2.18 -4.19 8.93
CA TRP A 54 -1.15 -5.21 8.88
C TRP A 54 -0.59 -5.30 7.46
N LEU A 55 0.72 -5.45 7.38
CA LEU A 55 1.45 -5.62 6.14
C LEU A 55 2.48 -6.74 6.33
N GLU A 56 2.22 -7.87 5.69
CA GLU A 56 3.14 -8.99 5.58
C GLU A 56 4.04 -8.78 4.36
N THR A 57 5.35 -8.85 4.58
CA THR A 57 6.36 -8.72 3.53
C THR A 57 7.02 -10.06 3.26
N LYS A 58 7.17 -10.42 1.99
CA LYS A 58 7.95 -11.58 1.54
C LYS A 58 9.06 -11.14 0.62
N SER A 59 10.24 -11.68 0.83
CA SER A 59 11.40 -11.48 -0.04
C SER A 59 11.66 -12.70 -0.92
N GLU A 60 12.03 -12.44 -2.17
CA GLU A 60 12.39 -13.45 -3.15
C GLU A 60 13.77 -13.11 -3.75
N GLY A 61 14.57 -14.15 -4.03
CA GLY A 61 15.87 -14.00 -4.70
C GLY A 61 17.10 -13.82 -3.79
N GLY A 62 16.97 -14.05 -2.48
CA GLY A 62 18.07 -13.86 -1.51
C GLY A 62 18.35 -12.38 -1.22
N PRO A 63 19.20 -12.03 -0.23
CA PRO A 63 19.49 -10.63 0.13
C PRO A 63 20.36 -9.92 -0.93
N GLY A 64 20.16 -8.62 -1.09
CA GLY A 64 20.93 -7.76 -1.99
C GLY A 64 20.09 -6.87 -2.91
N ALA A 65 20.74 -6.14 -3.82
CA ALA A 65 20.07 -5.15 -4.67
C ALA A 65 18.98 -5.75 -5.58
N ALA A 66 19.08 -7.04 -5.92
CA ALA A 66 18.12 -7.75 -6.76
C ALA A 66 16.97 -8.40 -5.97
N THR A 67 16.95 -8.31 -4.62
CA THR A 67 15.87 -8.88 -3.80
C THR A 67 14.55 -8.24 -4.18
N ARG A 68 13.59 -9.06 -4.63
CA ARG A 68 12.23 -8.60 -4.91
C ARG A 68 11.38 -8.75 -3.68
N LEU A 69 10.56 -7.75 -3.40
CA LEU A 69 9.61 -7.77 -2.29
C LEU A 69 8.18 -7.89 -2.81
N SER A 70 7.41 -8.75 -2.16
CA SER A 70 5.96 -8.83 -2.33
C SER A 70 5.26 -8.58 -1.00
N PHE A 71 4.04 -8.07 -1.07
CA PHE A 71 3.32 -7.58 0.10
C PHE A 71 1.90 -8.14 0.10
N ARG A 72 1.42 -8.51 1.28
CA ARG A 72 0.00 -8.76 1.57
C ARG A 72 -0.40 -7.89 2.74
N GLY A 73 -1.63 -7.41 2.77
CA GLY A 73 -2.04 -6.52 3.84
C GLY A 73 -3.53 -6.46 4.02
N ASP A 74 -3.91 -5.94 5.18
CA ASP A 74 -5.31 -5.76 5.56
C ASP A 74 -5.49 -4.56 6.49
N SER A 75 -6.74 -4.12 6.64
CA SER A 75 -7.13 -3.12 7.63
C SER A 75 -8.57 -3.32 8.10
N ASP A 76 -8.83 -3.03 9.37
CA ASP A 76 -10.17 -3.01 9.95
C ASP A 76 -11.07 -1.87 9.42
N ALA A 77 -10.50 -0.88 8.72
CA ALA A 77 -11.24 0.20 8.09
C ALA A 77 -11.26 0.06 6.56
N HIS A 78 -12.46 0.00 5.95
CA HIS A 78 -12.64 -0.20 4.50
C HIS A 78 -11.83 0.76 3.62
N ILE A 79 -11.85 2.06 3.94
CA ILE A 79 -11.11 3.05 3.17
C ILE A 79 -9.59 2.87 3.30
N VAL A 80 -9.13 2.49 4.49
CA VAL A 80 -7.70 2.26 4.73
C VAL A 80 -7.25 0.97 4.07
N ARG A 81 -8.10 -0.05 4.02
CA ARG A 81 -7.87 -1.27 3.23
C ARG A 81 -7.69 -0.95 1.74
N GLY A 82 -8.44 0.02 1.21
CA GLY A 82 -8.20 0.57 -0.13
C GLY A 82 -6.85 1.25 -0.29
N LEU A 83 -6.44 2.07 0.69
CA LEU A 83 -5.11 2.71 0.68
C LEU A 83 -3.97 1.68 0.78
N VAL A 84 -4.17 0.59 1.52
CA VAL A 84 -3.26 -0.58 1.58
C VAL A 84 -3.18 -1.25 0.21
N ALA A 85 -4.31 -1.42 -0.48
CA ALA A 85 -4.31 -2.02 -1.81
C ALA A 85 -3.51 -1.22 -2.82
N LEU A 86 -3.65 0.10 -2.81
CA LEU A 86 -2.83 0.99 -3.63
C LEU A 86 -1.35 0.92 -3.24
N ALA A 87 -1.02 0.86 -1.95
CA ALA A 87 0.37 0.71 -1.49
C ALA A 87 1.01 -0.59 -2.02
N ILE A 88 0.26 -1.68 -1.98
CA ILE A 88 0.69 -2.98 -2.51
C ILE A 88 0.87 -2.89 -4.02
N ALA A 89 -0.08 -2.29 -4.76
CA ALA A 89 0.02 -2.14 -6.20
C ALA A 89 1.23 -1.29 -6.65
N ILE A 90 1.62 -0.28 -5.85
CA ILE A 90 2.79 0.55 -6.13
C ILE A 90 4.11 -0.22 -5.93
N HIS A 91 4.19 -1.11 -4.93
CA HIS A 91 5.48 -1.64 -4.47
C HIS A 91 5.70 -3.12 -4.70
N SER A 92 4.65 -3.93 -4.85
CA SER A 92 4.79 -5.37 -4.93
C SER A 92 5.45 -5.81 -6.24
N GLY A 93 6.40 -6.75 -6.15
CA GLY A 93 7.17 -7.27 -7.28
C GLY A 93 8.40 -6.43 -7.63
N HIS A 94 8.55 -5.23 -7.05
CA HIS A 94 9.73 -4.40 -7.22
C HIS A 94 10.91 -4.88 -6.37
N THR A 95 12.11 -4.55 -6.82
CA THR A 95 13.33 -4.74 -6.05
C THR A 95 13.38 -3.78 -4.86
N ALA A 96 14.12 -4.15 -3.82
CA ALA A 96 14.34 -3.28 -2.67
C ALA A 96 14.88 -1.89 -3.07
N GLN A 97 15.74 -1.82 -4.10
CA GLN A 97 16.27 -0.56 -4.62
C GLN A 97 15.19 0.29 -5.33
N GLU A 98 14.36 -0.33 -6.18
CA GLU A 98 13.24 0.35 -6.84
C GLU A 98 12.23 0.89 -5.81
N ILE A 99 11.92 0.11 -4.77
CA ILE A 99 11.02 0.54 -3.69
C ILE A 99 11.56 1.78 -2.97
N LEU A 100 12.86 1.82 -2.68
CA LEU A 100 13.48 2.95 -2.01
C LEU A 100 13.54 4.21 -2.88
N ALA A 101 13.66 4.04 -4.20
CA ALA A 101 13.66 5.14 -5.17
C ALA A 101 12.24 5.66 -5.50
N THR A 102 11.20 4.90 -5.15
CA THR A 102 9.81 5.25 -5.48
C THR A 102 9.27 6.33 -4.54
N ASP A 103 8.81 7.45 -5.10
CA ASP A 103 7.98 8.42 -4.37
C ASP A 103 6.50 8.02 -4.47
N ALA A 104 6.11 7.09 -3.61
CA ALA A 104 4.75 6.60 -3.58
C ALA A 104 3.76 7.69 -3.15
N PHE A 105 4.15 8.63 -2.29
CA PHE A 105 3.23 9.67 -1.81
C PHE A 105 2.81 10.61 -2.96
N ALA A 106 3.73 10.91 -3.87
CA ALA A 106 3.41 11.67 -5.09
C ALA A 106 2.34 10.99 -5.96
N ILE A 107 2.24 9.65 -5.94
CA ILE A 107 1.17 8.93 -6.64
C ILE A 107 -0.19 9.19 -5.97
N TYR A 108 -0.27 9.13 -4.63
CA TYR A 108 -1.50 9.47 -3.89
C TYR A 108 -1.93 10.92 -4.14
N GLU A 109 -0.97 11.85 -4.26
CA GLU A 109 -1.25 13.24 -4.63
C GLU A 109 -1.78 13.37 -6.07
N ARG A 110 -1.15 12.68 -7.03
CA ARG A 110 -1.59 12.67 -8.43
C ARG A 110 -3.02 12.11 -8.60
N LEU A 111 -3.38 11.10 -7.82
CA LEU A 111 -4.74 10.54 -7.80
C LEU A 111 -5.75 11.46 -7.09
N GLY A 112 -5.31 12.60 -6.54
CA GLY A 112 -6.15 13.53 -5.79
C GLY A 112 -6.54 13.02 -4.40
N LEU A 113 -6.10 11.83 -3.99
CA LEU A 113 -6.47 11.22 -2.71
C LEU A 113 -5.99 12.08 -1.53
N ALA A 114 -4.76 12.59 -1.59
CA ALA A 114 -4.14 13.32 -0.49
C ALA A 114 -4.95 14.57 -0.04
N ALA A 115 -5.66 15.22 -0.97
CA ALA A 115 -6.45 16.42 -0.69
C ALA A 115 -7.77 16.12 0.05
N HIS A 116 -8.29 14.90 -0.08
CA HIS A 116 -9.58 14.49 0.49
C HIS A 116 -9.44 13.55 1.70
N LEU A 117 -8.23 13.08 1.98
CA LEU A 117 -7.94 12.32 3.19
C LEU A 117 -7.85 13.27 4.40
N THR A 118 -8.45 12.85 5.52
CA THR A 118 -8.24 13.54 6.79
C THR A 118 -6.75 13.51 7.16
N PRO A 119 -6.24 14.48 7.95
CA PRO A 119 -4.84 14.49 8.36
C PRO A 119 -4.37 13.16 8.97
N GLN A 120 -5.26 12.50 9.70
CA GLN A 120 -5.00 11.21 10.32
C GLN A 120 -4.80 10.08 9.29
N ARG A 121 -5.59 10.05 8.22
CA ARG A 121 -5.45 9.07 7.14
C ARG A 121 -4.19 9.33 6.32
N SER A 122 -3.89 10.60 6.01
CA SER A 122 -2.66 10.97 5.31
C SER A 122 -1.40 10.59 6.11
N ASN A 123 -1.44 10.72 7.45
CA ASN A 123 -0.37 10.22 8.31
C ASN A 123 -0.27 8.69 8.29
N GLY A 124 -1.40 7.98 8.27
CA GLY A 124 -1.42 6.54 8.09
C GLY A 124 -0.77 6.09 6.77
N VAL A 125 -1.06 6.76 5.65
CA VAL A 125 -0.40 6.50 4.37
C VAL A 125 1.11 6.66 4.48
N ARG A 126 1.59 7.78 5.05
CA ARG A 126 3.03 8.00 5.25
C ARG A 126 3.66 6.92 6.13
N ALA A 127 2.98 6.49 7.19
CA ALA A 127 3.45 5.41 8.05
C ALA A 127 3.56 4.07 7.29
N MET A 128 2.60 3.75 6.40
CA MET A 128 2.68 2.58 5.52
C MET A 128 3.87 2.67 4.56
N MET A 129 4.09 3.82 3.93
CA MET A 129 5.23 4.02 3.02
C MET A 129 6.58 3.86 3.75
N GLU A 130 6.72 4.44 4.94
CA GLU A 130 7.95 4.28 5.74
C GLU A 130 8.15 2.84 6.20
N ARG A 131 7.08 2.12 6.55
CA ARG A 131 7.16 0.68 6.85
C ARG A 131 7.69 -0.10 5.65
N ILE A 132 7.14 0.12 4.45
CA ILE A 132 7.60 -0.55 3.22
C ILE A 132 9.06 -0.22 2.92
N LYS A 133 9.47 1.04 3.06
CA LYS A 133 10.87 1.45 2.88
C LYS A 133 11.80 0.80 3.90
N ASN A 134 11.37 0.63 5.15
CA ASN A 134 12.16 -0.08 6.16
C ASN A 134 12.34 -1.56 5.81
N ASP A 135 11.29 -2.23 5.35
CA ASP A 135 11.38 -3.62 4.91
C ASP A 135 12.33 -3.75 3.70
N ALA A 136 12.30 -2.78 2.76
CA ALA A 136 13.25 -2.71 1.65
C ALA A 136 14.70 -2.50 2.11
N ARG A 137 14.96 -1.61 3.08
CA ARG A 137 16.31 -1.44 3.65
C ARG A 137 16.81 -2.73 4.32
N ALA A 138 15.93 -3.42 5.04
CA ALA A 138 16.27 -4.67 5.71
C ALA A 138 16.59 -5.79 4.70
N ALA A 139 15.92 -5.82 3.56
CA ALA A 139 16.18 -6.80 2.50
C ALA A 139 17.51 -6.59 1.76
N LEU A 140 18.09 -5.38 1.83
CA LEU A 140 19.41 -5.07 1.26
C LEU A 140 20.57 -5.51 2.16
N ALA A 141 20.32 -5.73 3.46
CA ALA A 141 21.33 -6.07 4.47
C ALA A 141 21.63 -7.57 4.49
#